data_AF-A0A8X6IIE6-F1
#
_entry.id   AF-A0A8X6IIE6-F1
#
_cell.length_a   1.000
_cell.length_b   1.000
_cell.length_c   1.000
_cell.angle_alpha   90.00
_cell.angle_beta   90.00
_cell.angle_gamma   90.00
#
_symmetry.space_group_name_H-M   'P 1'
#
loop_
_entity.id
_entity.type
_entity.pdbx_description
1 polymer ?
#
loop_
_entity_poly.entity_id
_entity_poly.type
_entity_poly.pdbx_seq_one_letter_code
_entity_poly.pdbx_strand_id
1 'polypeptide(L)'
;MHLTEFIDNVYRCGECCVRNVQVPTAKCRKLQKEFHLCFPNEESHLGDGFYHYMCPCAEGLKCEAKEQKEGSKTYGGGNCRKV
;
A
#
# COMPACT_ATOMS: atom_id res chain seq x y z
N MET A 1 -4.11 20.13 2.32
CA MET A 1 -4.60 18.89 1.66
C MET A 1 -4.96 17.94 2.78
N HIS A 2 -6.25 17.63 2.93
CA HIS A 2 -6.71 16.66 3.92
C HIS A 2 -6.33 15.24 3.45
N LEU A 3 -6.02 14.34 4.40
CA LEU A 3 -5.54 12.97 4.13
C LEU A 3 -6.45 12.20 3.17
N THR A 4 -7.76 12.43 3.26
CA THR A 4 -8.79 11.85 2.39
C THR A 4 -8.69 12.31 0.93
N GLU A 5 -8.34 13.58 0.68
CA GLU A 5 -8.17 14.10 -0.69
C GLU A 5 -6.93 13.49 -1.37
N PHE A 6 -5.89 13.18 -0.58
CA PHE A 6 -4.68 12.54 -1.09
C PHE A 6 -4.95 11.09 -1.52
N ILE A 7 -5.68 10.33 -0.69
CA ILE A 7 -6.04 8.94 -0.96
C ILE A 7 -6.96 8.85 -2.19
N ASP A 8 -7.98 9.71 -2.29
CA ASP A 8 -8.89 9.75 -3.45
C ASP A 8 -8.13 10.02 -4.77
N ASN A 9 -7.15 10.93 -4.74
CA ASN A 9 -6.33 11.25 -5.91
C ASN A 9 -5.46 10.06 -6.37
N VAL A 10 -4.96 9.27 -5.42
CA VAL A 10 -4.17 8.06 -5.69
C VAL A 10 -5.01 7.00 -6.43
N TYR A 11 -6.24 6.76 -5.99
CA TYR A 11 -7.17 5.85 -6.68
C TYR A 11 -7.54 6.36 -8.07
N ARG A 12 -7.80 7.67 -8.21
CA ARG A 12 -8.16 8.30 -9.48
C ARG A 12 -7.02 8.30 -10.51
N CYS A 13 -5.78 8.48 -10.07
CA CYS A 13 -4.61 8.40 -10.95
C CYS A 13 -4.17 6.95 -11.23
N GLY A 14 -4.55 6.00 -10.37
CA GLY A 14 -4.07 4.61 -10.46
C GLY A 14 -2.59 4.45 -10.09
N GLU A 15 -2.00 5.48 -9.48
CA GLU A 15 -0.59 5.55 -9.12
C GLU A 15 -0.44 6.16 -7.73
N CYS A 16 0.55 5.70 -6.96
CA CYS A 16 0.93 6.27 -5.68
C CYS A 16 2.44 6.54 -5.64
N CYS A 17 2.88 7.46 -4.79
CA CYS A 17 4.31 7.74 -4.62
C CYS A 17 4.86 7.04 -3.38
N VAL A 18 5.84 6.17 -3.58
CA VAL A 18 6.46 5.40 -2.52
C VAL A 18 7.83 5.95 -2.14
N ARG A 19 8.12 6.02 -0.85
CA ARG A 19 9.46 6.33 -0.32
C ARG A 19 10.03 5.09 0.35
N ASN A 20 11.23 4.69 -0.06
CA ASN A 20 11.97 3.65 0.64
C ASN A 20 12.77 4.30 1.77
N VAL A 21 12.77 3.70 2.96
CA VAL A 21 13.55 4.20 4.11
C VAL A 21 15.04 4.36 3.78
N GLN A 22 15.56 3.55 2.85
CA GLN A 22 16.95 3.56 2.42
C GLN A 22 17.26 4.55 1.27
N VAL A 23 16.24 5.14 0.62
CA VAL A 23 16.45 6.02 -0.54
C VAL A 23 15.67 7.32 -0.34
N PRO A 24 16.34 8.49 -0.30
CA PRO A 24 15.68 9.74 0.06
C PRO A 24 14.64 10.22 -0.96
N THR A 25 14.64 9.66 -2.17
CA THR A 25 13.70 10.01 -3.25
C THR A 25 12.44 9.15 -3.23
N ALA A 26 11.29 9.82 -3.31
CA ALA A 26 10.03 9.17 -3.59
C ALA A 26 9.94 8.79 -5.08
N LYS A 27 9.41 7.61 -5.38
CA LYS A 27 9.12 7.17 -6.75
C LYS A 27 7.66 6.80 -6.86
N CYS A 28 6.99 7.35 -7.87
CA CYS A 28 5.61 6.97 -8.15
C CYS A 28 5.57 5.63 -8.88
N ARG A 29 4.66 4.78 -8.43
CA ARG A 29 4.44 3.41 -8.88
C ARG A 29 2.94 3.18 -9.02
N LYS A 30 2.59 2.23 -9.86
CA LYS A 30 1.19 1.84 -10.05
C LYS A 30 0.64 1.16 -8.79
N LEU A 31 -0.67 1.30 -8.58
CA LEU A 31 -1.39 0.56 -7.55
C LEU A 31 -1.22 -0.96 -7.72
N GLN A 32 -1.35 -1.68 -6.61
CA GLN A 32 -1.19 -3.14 -6.60
C GLN A 32 -2.36 -3.83 -7.28
N LYS A 33 -2.04 -4.81 -8.13
CA LYS A 33 -3.04 -5.58 -8.88
C LYS A 33 -3.55 -6.78 -8.07
N GLU A 34 -4.56 -7.45 -8.60
CA GLU A 34 -5.08 -8.68 -7.99
C GLU A 34 -3.94 -9.70 -7.77
N PHE A 35 -3.96 -10.37 -6.63
CA PHE A 35 -2.95 -11.30 -6.12
C PHE A 35 -1.59 -10.69 -5.76
N HIS A 36 -1.35 -9.41 -6.01
CA HIS A 36 -0.10 -8.76 -5.57
C HIS A 36 -0.05 -8.61 -4.06
N LEU A 37 1.17 -8.59 -3.53
CA LEU A 37 1.41 -8.37 -2.11
C LEU A 37 0.96 -6.96 -1.70
N CYS A 38 0.33 -6.87 -0.53
CA CYS A 38 -0.16 -5.62 0.05
C CYS A 38 0.06 -5.62 1.57
N PHE A 39 -0.01 -4.43 2.16
CA PHE A 39 -0.07 -4.27 3.61
C PHE A 39 -1.52 -4.06 4.05
N PRO A 40 -2.02 -4.82 5.04
CA PRO A 40 -3.39 -4.70 5.51
C PRO A 40 -3.67 -3.38 6.26
N ASN A 41 -2.63 -2.72 6.77
CA ASN A 41 -2.73 -1.42 7.45
C ASN A 41 -2.07 -0.31 6.60
N GLU A 42 -2.68 0.04 5.48
CA GLU A 42 -2.14 1.04 4.54
C GLU A 42 -1.86 2.41 5.17
N GLU A 43 -2.70 2.85 6.10
CA GLU A 43 -2.55 4.12 6.83
C GLU A 43 -1.29 4.14 7.70
N SER A 44 -0.90 3.00 8.27
CA SER A 44 0.35 2.86 9.05
C SER A 44 1.59 2.98 8.17
N HIS A 45 1.43 2.88 6.85
CA HIS A 45 2.50 3.02 5.88
C HIS A 45 2.39 4.33 5.09
N LEU A 46 1.45 5.22 5.40
CA LEU A 46 1.35 6.55 4.81
C LEU A 46 2.03 7.58 5.73
N GLY A 47 3.08 8.24 5.26
CA GLY A 47 3.82 9.26 5.99
C GLY A 47 4.16 10.45 5.10
N ASP A 48 3.91 11.67 5.58
CA ASP A 48 4.21 12.92 4.84
C ASP A 48 3.61 12.98 3.41
N GLY A 49 2.48 12.30 3.16
CA GLY A 49 1.88 12.21 1.83
C GLY A 49 2.59 11.24 0.89
N PHE A 50 3.32 10.25 1.41
CA PHE A 50 3.94 9.17 0.63
C PHE A 50 3.69 7.82 1.28
N TYR A 51 3.54 6.79 0.46
CA TYR A 51 3.47 5.42 0.96
C TYR A 51 4.87 4.87 1.23
N HIS A 52 5.03 4.09 2.28
CA HIS A 52 6.28 3.44 2.62
C HIS A 52 6.29 2.05 1.99
N TYR A 53 7.37 1.72 1.30
CA TYR A 53 7.63 0.42 0.65
C TYR A 53 6.74 0.07 -0.56
N MET A 54 5.41 0.21 -0.50
CA MET A 54 4.52 -0.14 -1.62
C MET A 54 3.21 0.66 -1.65
N CYS A 55 2.59 0.70 -2.84
CA CYS A 55 1.27 1.28 -3.03
C CYS A 55 0.14 0.41 -2.45
N PRO A 56 -1.03 1.01 -2.19
CA PRO A 56 -2.22 0.25 -1.83
C PRO A 56 -2.74 -0.58 -3.02
N CYS A 57 -3.73 -1.42 -2.75
CA CYS A 57 -4.45 -2.16 -3.78
C CYS A 57 -5.19 -1.20 -4.73
N ALA A 58 -5.31 -1.57 -6.00
CA ALA A 58 -6.08 -0.81 -6.97
C ALA A 58 -7.57 -0.72 -6.57
N GLU A 59 -8.30 0.22 -7.18
CA GLU A 59 -9.73 0.37 -6.93
C GLU A 59 -10.48 -0.95 -7.19
N GLY A 60 -11.42 -1.28 -6.30
CA GLY A 60 -12.15 -2.56 -6.33
C GLY A 60 -11.36 -3.77 -5.83
N LEU A 61 -10.14 -3.57 -5.32
CA LEU A 61 -9.36 -4.60 -4.64
C LEU A 61 -9.15 -4.23 -3.17
N LYS A 62 -9.27 -5.23 -2.29
CA LYS A 62 -8.99 -5.10 -0.86
C LYS A 62 -7.81 -5.97 -0.47
N CYS A 63 -6.99 -5.50 0.46
CA CYS A 63 -5.89 -6.28 0.99
C CYS A 63 -6.42 -7.35 1.95
N GLU A 64 -6.37 -8.61 1.55
CA GLU A 64 -6.68 -9.73 2.46
C GLU A 64 -5.41 -10.12 3.20
N ALA A 65 -5.35 -9.82 4.51
CA ALA A 65 -4.28 -10.27 5.38
C ALA A 65 -4.24 -11.81 5.38
N LYS A 66 -3.09 -12.38 5.02
CA LYS A 66 -2.81 -13.78 5.31
C LYS A 66 -1.89 -13.81 6.51
N GLU A 67 -2.36 -14.34 7.63
CA GLU A 67 -1.49 -14.63 8.76
C GLU A 67 -0.44 -15.68 8.33
N GLN A 68 0.70 -15.23 7.82
CA GLN A 68 1.88 -16.08 7.69
C GLN A 68 2.67 -16.01 8.98
N LYS A 69 2.46 -17.02 9.84
CA LYS A 69 3.32 -17.27 11.00
C LYS A 69 4.59 -17.95 10.52
N GLU A 70 5.68 -17.19 10.41
CA GLU A 70 7.03 -17.75 10.28
C GLU A 70 7.80 -17.46 11.58
N GLY A 71 7.72 -18.41 12.53
CA GLY A 71 8.33 -18.26 13.86
C GLY A 71 7.67 -17.19 14.73
N SER A 72 8.48 -16.40 15.45
CA SER A 72 8.02 -15.34 16.39
C SER A 72 7.77 -13.97 15.73
N LYS A 73 7.85 -13.87 14.40
CA LYS A 73 7.65 -12.62 13.65
C LYS A 73 6.38 -12.73 12.82
N THR A 74 5.37 -11.94 13.17
CA THR A 74 4.18 -11.75 12.34
C THR A 74 4.52 -10.77 11.23
N TYR A 75 4.73 -11.25 10.01
CA TYR A 75 4.79 -10.37 8.84
C TYR A 75 3.36 -10.14 8.38
N GLY A 76 2.87 -8.92 8.57
CA GLY A 76 1.56 -8.49 8.07
C GLY A 76 1.58 -8.33 6.55
N GLY A 77 1.73 -9.43 5.82
CA GLY A 77 1.60 -9.48 4.37
C GLY A 77 0.21 -9.97 4.00
N GLY A 78 -0.44 -9.28 3.07
CA GLY A 78 -1.67 -9.75 2.44
C GLY A 78 -1.50 -9.87 0.93
N ASN A 79 -2.57 -10.30 0.28
CA ASN A 79 -2.69 -10.18 -1.18
C ASN A 79 -3.93 -9.35 -1.53
N CYS A 80 -3.83 -8.50 -2.54
CA CYS A 80 -4.97 -7.77 -3.07
C CYS A 80 -5.95 -8.74 -3.72
N ARG A 81 -7.23 -8.66 -3.34
CA ARG A 81 -8.31 -9.51 -3.86
C ARG A 81 -9.52 -8.66 -4.19
N LYS A 82 -10.29 -9.06 -5.21
CA LYS A 82 -11.54 -8.39 -5.53
C LYS A 82 -12.51 -8.46 -4.35
N VAL A 83 -13.11 -7.31 -4.06
CA VAL A 83 -14.24 -7.19 -3.14
C VAL A 83 -15.56 -7.40 -3.86
#